data_AF-A0A060ZIV0-F1
#
_entry.id   AF-A0A060ZIV0-F1
#
_cell.length_a   1.000
_cell.length_b   1.000
_cell.length_c   1.000
_cell.angle_alpha   90.00
_cell.angle_beta   90.00
_cell.angle_gamma   90.00
#
_symmetry.space_group_name_H-M   'P 1'
#
loop_
_entity.id
_entity.type
_entity.pdbx_description
1 polymer ?
#
loop_
_entity_poly.entity_id
_entity_poly.type
_entity_poly.pdbx_seq_one_letter_code
_entity_poly.pdbx_strand_id
1 'polypeptide(L)'
;GMAPHLNCTILSGHENIDMIEYFPTNGTFDLSYFPYYGKLAQPTYVNPLVAVKFHLVKEREAKIQCRVVAHNIAYQDSYEPYQGKVVFLLKALK
;
A
#
# COMPACT_ATOMS: atom_id res chain seq x y z
N GLY A 1 5.96 -16.27 -11.03
CA GLY A 1 4.97 -16.08 -9.93
C GLY A 1 4.26 -14.76 -10.15
N MET A 2 3.05 -14.58 -9.60
CA MET A 2 2.41 -13.26 -9.62
C MET A 2 3.17 -12.30 -8.71
N ALA A 3 3.47 -11.11 -9.22
CA ALA A 3 4.09 -10.05 -8.44
C ALA A 3 3.15 -9.62 -7.29
N PRO A 4 3.66 -9.45 -6.06
CA PRO A 4 2.90 -8.82 -4.99
C PRO A 4 2.39 -7.45 -5.45
N HIS A 5 1.19 -7.08 -5.03
CA HIS A 5 0.65 -5.76 -5.34
C HIS A 5 -0.06 -5.14 -4.15
N LEU A 6 -0.06 -3.81 -4.12
CA LEU A 6 -0.78 -3.04 -3.14
C LEU A 6 -2.28 -2.96 -3.52
N ASN A 7 -3.15 -3.11 -2.54
CA ASN A 7 -4.58 -2.92 -2.68
C ASN A 7 -5.10 -2.07 -1.52
N CYS A 8 -5.61 -0.88 -1.82
CA CYS A 8 -6.19 0.05 -0.86
C CYS A 8 -7.72 0.04 -0.91
N THR A 9 -8.34 -0.07 0.26
CA THR A 9 -9.78 -0.07 0.47
C THR A 9 -10.17 1.03 1.45
N ILE A 10 -11.32 1.65 1.23
CA ILE A 10 -11.85 2.69 2.09
C ILE A 10 -12.61 2.02 3.24
N LEU A 11 -12.26 2.36 4.48
CA LEU A 11 -12.97 1.89 5.68
C LEU A 11 -14.11 2.83 6.07
N SER A 12 -13.93 4.14 5.88
CA SER A 12 -14.95 5.17 6.09
C SER A 12 -14.70 6.40 5.20
N GLY A 13 -15.75 7.14 4.85
CA GLY A 13 -15.66 8.31 3.96
C GLY A 13 -15.57 7.94 2.47
N HIS A 14 -16.32 6.92 2.03
CA HIS A 14 -16.34 6.47 0.63
C HIS A 14 -16.78 7.58 -0.32
N GLU A 15 -17.75 8.38 0.13
CA GLU A 15 -18.30 9.51 -0.59
C GLU A 15 -17.32 10.67 -0.78
N ASN A 16 -16.17 10.64 -0.09
CA ASN A 16 -15.09 11.63 -0.15
C ASN A 16 -13.91 11.19 -1.02
N ILE A 17 -13.97 10.01 -1.66
CA ILE A 17 -12.94 9.52 -2.60
C ILE A 17 -13.61 9.17 -3.92
N ASP A 18 -13.20 9.84 -4.99
CA ASP A 18 -13.70 9.58 -6.35
C ASP A 18 -12.93 8.43 -7.02
N MET A 19 -11.60 8.44 -6.89
CA MET A 19 -10.72 7.48 -7.54
C MET A 19 -9.46 7.20 -6.73
N ILE A 20 -8.92 6.00 -6.88
CA ILE A 20 -7.62 5.58 -6.34
C ILE A 20 -6.74 5.12 -7.52
N GLU A 21 -5.62 5.80 -7.74
CA GLU A 21 -4.65 5.46 -8.78
C GLU A 21 -3.35 4.95 -8.15
N TYR A 22 -2.70 3.99 -8.80
CA TYR A 22 -1.46 3.36 -8.35
C TYR A 22 -0.31 3.63 -9.33
N PHE A 23 0.89 3.85 -8.79
CA PHE A 23 2.12 4.02 -9.55
C PHE A 23 3.23 3.13 -8.96
N PRO A 24 3.80 2.18 -9.72
CA PRO A 24 3.48 1.84 -11.12
C PRO A 24 2.04 1.31 -11.28
N THR A 25 1.57 1.22 -12.52
CA THR A 25 0.24 0.66 -12.82
C THR A 25 0.07 -0.70 -12.13
N ASN A 26 -1.12 -0.95 -11.57
CA ASN A 26 -1.44 -2.10 -10.72
C ASN A 26 -0.79 -2.14 -9.33
N GLY A 27 0.04 -1.15 -8.98
CA GLY A 27 0.65 -1.06 -7.65
C GLY A 27 1.55 -2.25 -7.31
N THR A 28 2.20 -2.83 -8.32
CA THR A 28 3.00 -4.06 -8.19
C THR A 28 4.42 -3.77 -7.68
N PHE A 29 4.94 -4.69 -6.89
CA PHE A 29 6.35 -4.75 -6.50
C PHE A 29 7.10 -5.69 -7.46
N ASP A 30 8.09 -5.17 -8.19
CA ASP A 30 8.86 -5.97 -9.15
C ASP A 30 9.63 -7.09 -8.43
N LEU A 31 9.52 -8.32 -8.95
CA LEU A 31 10.18 -9.51 -8.42
C LEU A 31 11.71 -9.42 -8.52
N SER A 32 12.25 -8.57 -9.39
CA SER A 32 13.71 -8.35 -9.53
C SER A 32 14.38 -7.81 -8.26
N TYR A 33 13.61 -7.17 -7.36
CA TYR A 33 14.09 -6.70 -6.06
C TYR A 33 14.24 -7.82 -5.01
N PHE A 34 13.82 -9.05 -5.32
CA PHE A 34 13.81 -10.15 -4.37
C PHE A 34 14.69 -11.32 -4.86
N PRO A 35 15.37 -12.05 -3.96
CA PRO A 35 15.41 -11.84 -2.50
C PRO A 35 16.42 -10.75 -2.09
N TYR A 36 16.16 -10.14 -0.93
CA TYR A 36 17.14 -9.28 -0.26
C TYR A 36 18.12 -10.15 0.53
N TYR A 37 19.41 -10.04 0.23
CA TYR A 37 20.50 -10.81 0.85
C TYR A 37 21.16 -10.11 2.05
N GLY A 38 20.65 -8.95 2.46
CA GLY A 38 21.18 -8.19 3.58
C GLY A 38 22.17 -7.09 3.17
N LYS A 39 22.34 -6.10 4.05
CA LYS A 39 23.08 -4.86 3.79
C LYS A 39 24.56 -5.07 3.44
N LEU A 40 25.17 -6.12 3.99
CA LEU A 40 26.57 -6.45 3.69
C LEU A 40 26.74 -6.96 2.26
N ALA A 41 25.84 -7.83 1.79
CA ALA A 41 25.87 -8.39 0.44
C ALA A 41 25.35 -7.40 -0.61
N GLN A 42 24.38 -6.56 -0.24
CA GLN A 42 23.75 -5.59 -1.13
C GLN A 42 23.71 -4.19 -0.48
N PRO A 43 24.86 -3.49 -0.39
CA PRO A 43 24.96 -2.22 0.34
C PRO A 43 24.19 -1.06 -0.29
N THR A 44 23.92 -1.14 -1.60
CA THR A 44 23.15 -0.13 -2.36
C THR A 44 21.73 -0.59 -2.65
N TYR A 45 21.23 -1.63 -1.98
CA TYR A 45 19.86 -2.08 -2.14
C TYR A 45 18.87 -1.01 -1.70
N VAL A 46 17.80 -0.84 -2.48
CA VAL A 46 16.67 0.03 -2.16
C VAL A 46 15.38 -0.77 -2.26
N ASN A 47 14.48 -0.57 -1.30
CA ASN A 47 13.18 -1.22 -1.31
C ASN A 47 12.33 -0.70 -2.48
N PRO A 48 11.59 -1.57 -3.20
CA PRO A 48 10.63 -1.12 -4.20
C PRO A 48 9.51 -0.33 -3.52
N LEU A 49 9.09 0.76 -4.16
CA LEU A 49 8.05 1.66 -3.66
C LEU A 49 6.84 1.66 -4.60
N VAL A 50 5.66 1.82 -4.02
CA VAL A 50 4.41 2.05 -4.75
C VAL A 50 3.81 3.34 -4.22
N ALA A 51 3.47 4.27 -5.11
CA ALA A 51 2.71 5.46 -4.77
C ALA A 51 1.23 5.23 -5.04
N VAL A 52 0.39 5.80 -4.17
CA VAL A 52 -1.06 5.77 -4.29
C VAL A 52 -1.57 7.20 -4.31
N LYS A 53 -2.37 7.54 -5.31
CA LYS A 53 -3.00 8.85 -5.44
C LYS A 53 -4.49 8.71 -5.17
N PHE A 54 -4.93 9.33 -4.08
CA PHE A 54 -6.34 9.41 -3.71
C PHE A 54 -6.93 10.71 -4.23
N HIS A 55 -7.94 10.61 -5.09
CA HIS A 55 -8.68 11.77 -5.61
C HIS A 55 -9.78 12.12 -4.61
N LEU A 56 -9.44 13.02 -3.68
CA LEU A 56 -10.34 13.44 -2.60
C LEU A 56 -11.37 14.47 -3.07
N VAL A 57 -12.62 14.26 -2.67
CA VAL A 57 -13.77 15.13 -2.96
C VAL A 57 -14.51 15.48 -1.67
N LYS A 58 -15.44 16.45 -1.75
CA LYS A 58 -16.30 16.90 -0.64
C LYS A 58 -15.52 17.31 0.61
N GLU A 59 -15.72 16.62 1.73
CA GLU A 59 -15.08 16.89 3.02
C GLU A 59 -13.61 16.46 3.07
N ARG A 60 -13.15 15.73 2.04
CA ARG A 60 -11.75 15.31 1.88
C ARG A 60 -11.18 14.58 3.10
N GLU A 61 -12.04 13.83 3.80
CA GLU A 61 -11.69 13.04 4.97
C GLU A 61 -12.11 11.58 4.77
N ALA A 62 -11.17 10.65 4.91
CA ALA A 62 -11.42 9.22 4.76
C ALA A 62 -10.45 8.38 5.60
N LYS A 63 -10.91 7.22 6.05
CA LYS A 63 -10.05 6.20 6.69
C LYS A 63 -9.74 5.12 5.66
N ILE A 64 -8.47 4.86 5.41
CA ILE A 64 -8.01 3.98 4.33
C ILE A 64 -7.22 2.82 4.95
N GLN A 65 -7.39 1.62 4.39
CA GLN A 65 -6.53 0.47 4.64
C GLN A 65 -5.85 0.07 3.34
N CYS A 66 -4.53 0.07 3.30
CA CYS A 66 -3.74 -0.49 2.20
C CYS A 66 -3.09 -1.79 2.65
N ARG A 67 -3.25 -2.86 1.86
CA ARG A 67 -2.67 -4.18 2.12
C ARG A 67 -1.85 -4.68 0.94
N VAL A 68 -0.83 -5.49 1.22
CA VAL A 68 -0.11 -6.21 0.17
C VAL A 68 -0.78 -7.54 -0.08
N VAL A 69 -1.15 -7.80 -1.33
CA VAL A 69 -1.76 -9.05 -1.77
C VAL A 69 -0.66 -9.93 -2.37
N ALA A 70 -0.32 -11.00 -1.65
CA ALA A 70 0.62 -12.04 -2.10
C ALA A 70 0.34 -13.36 -1.37
N HIS A 71 0.81 -14.47 -1.94
CA HIS A 71 0.62 -15.80 -1.35
C HIS A 71 1.29 -15.95 0.03
N ASN A 72 2.43 -15.28 0.24
CA ASN A 72 3.29 -15.43 1.41
C ASN A 72 3.21 -14.22 2.37
N ILE A 73 2.20 -13.37 2.26
CA ILE A 73 2.04 -12.18 3.11
C ILE A 73 0.68 -12.26 3.81
N ALA A 74 0.70 -12.42 5.13
CA ALA A 74 -0.50 -12.34 5.97
C ALA A 74 -0.84 -10.89 6.32
N TYR A 75 -2.14 -10.57 6.40
CA TYR A 75 -2.65 -9.26 6.81
C TYR A 75 -3.87 -9.34 7.75
N GLN A 76 -4.29 -10.54 8.14
CA GLN A 76 -5.52 -10.76 8.92
C GLN A 76 -5.30 -10.78 10.43
N ASP A 77 -4.05 -10.75 10.89
CA ASP A 77 -3.73 -10.71 12.31
C ASP A 77 -4.27 -9.41 12.95
N SER A 78 -4.97 -9.58 14.07
CA SER A 78 -5.56 -8.49 14.86
C SER A 78 -4.60 -7.94 15.91
N TYR A 79 -3.62 -8.72 16.35
CA TYR A 79 -2.60 -8.31 17.31
C TYR A 79 -1.47 -7.55 16.63
N GLU A 80 -1.26 -7.79 15.33
CA GLU A 80 -0.26 -7.12 14.49
C GLU A 80 -0.91 -6.17 13.48
N PRO A 81 -1.26 -4.93 13.87
CA PRO A 81 -2.02 -4.00 13.03
C PRO A 81 -1.27 -3.56 11.77
N TYR A 82 0.06 -3.74 11.71
CA TYR A 82 0.92 -3.33 10.59
C TYR A 82 1.54 -4.50 9.80
N GLN A 83 1.18 -5.75 10.11
CA GLN A 83 1.65 -6.90 9.35
C GLN A 83 0.91 -6.97 8.02
N GLY A 84 1.62 -6.79 6.90
CA GLY A 84 1.06 -6.90 5.54
C GLY A 84 0.01 -5.84 5.18
N LYS A 85 -0.32 -4.92 6.09
CA LYS A 85 -1.28 -3.82 5.90
C LYS A 85 -0.87 -2.57 6.65
N VAL A 86 -1.44 -1.44 6.27
CA VAL A 86 -1.40 -0.18 7.02
C VAL A 86 -2.78 0.46 6.98
N VAL A 87 -3.21 1.02 8.11
CA VAL A 87 -4.45 1.78 8.23
C VAL A 87 -4.12 3.20 8.64
N PHE A 88 -4.66 4.19 7.93
CA PHE A 88 -4.41 5.60 8.22
C PHE A 88 -5.66 6.45 7.96
N LEU A 89 -5.73 7.59 8.64
CA LEU A 89 -6.72 8.64 8.39
C LEU A 89 -6.09 9.65 7.44
N LEU A 90 -6.81 9.99 6.38
CA LEU A 90 -6.43 10.98 5.40
C LEU A 90 -7.41 12.15 5.49
N LYS A 91 -6.89 13.36 5.73
CA LYS A 91 -7.67 14.60 5.72
C LYS A 91 -6.90 15.69 5.01
N ALA A 92 -7.44 16.21 3.91
CA ALA A 92 -6.85 17.36 3.22
C ALA A 92 -7.51 18.64 3.74
N LEU A 93 -6.69 19.52 4.33
CA LEU A 93 -7.13 20.85 4.73
C LEU A 93 -7.27 21.75 3.49
N LYS A 94 -8.22 22.69 3.54
CA LYS A 94 -8.34 23.75 2.53
C LYS A 94 -7.21 24.75 2.66
#